data_AF-A0A820PF38-F1
#
_entry.id   AF-A0A820PF38-F1
#
_cell.length_a   1.000
_cell.length_b   1.000
_cell.length_c   1.000
_cell.angle_alpha   90.00
_cell.angle_beta   90.00
_cell.angle_gamma   90.00
#
_symmetry.space_group_name_H-M   'P 1'
#
loop_
_entity.id
_entity.type
_entity.pdbx_description
1 polymer ?
#
loop_
_entity_poly.entity_id
_entity_poly.type
_entity_poly.pdbx_seq_one_letter_code
_entity_poly.pdbx_strand_id
1 'polypeptide(L)'
;KMTNTLRNEISYICILNACSHSGLLDEAYSIFNEISHKTEQVITTMVDCLSRLFLFDEAKQLIEDYEKCNAPYSVMYMALLSGARNSRQSHLSQEIHKRMKLLFPNEKNLLISASVLLCNISSSLGHHEEAQAIRLDR
;
A
#
# COMPACT_ATOMS: atom_id res chain seq x y z
N LYS A 1 32.72 -8.59 1.13
CA LYS A 1 32.21 -7.78 2.26
C LYS A 1 30.74 -7.45 1.97
N MET A 2 29.80 -8.25 2.49
CA MET A 2 28.37 -7.91 2.47
C MET A 2 28.15 -6.76 3.45
N THR A 3 27.70 -5.63 2.92
CA THR A 3 27.60 -4.35 3.61
C THR A 3 26.56 -4.40 4.72
N ASN A 4 26.89 -3.82 5.87
CA ASN A 4 26.09 -3.80 7.10
C ASN A 4 24.69 -3.15 6.92
N THR A 5 24.47 -2.46 5.81
CA THR A 5 23.26 -1.70 5.49
C THR A 5 22.07 -2.58 5.14
N LEU A 6 22.27 -3.65 4.37
CA LEU A 6 21.17 -4.51 3.87
C LEU A 6 20.55 -5.37 4.99
N ARG A 7 21.36 -5.75 5.99
CA ARG A 7 20.91 -6.50 7.17
C ARG A 7 20.02 -5.65 8.08
N ASN A 8 20.27 -4.33 8.12
CA ASN A 8 19.48 -3.39 8.91
C ASN A 8 18.11 -3.16 8.25
N GLU A 9 18.05 -3.03 6.93
CA GLU A 9 16.78 -2.85 6.20
C GLU A 9 15.78 -3.98 6.47
N ILE A 10 16.20 -5.24 6.30
CA ILE A 10 15.34 -6.40 6.56
C ILE A 10 14.85 -6.39 8.02
N SER A 11 15.73 -6.03 8.96
CA SER A 11 15.38 -5.94 10.38
C SER A 11 14.34 -4.87 10.64
N TYR A 12 14.49 -3.67 10.04
CA TYR A 12 13.51 -2.60 10.14
C TYR A 12 12.17 -2.99 9.55
N ILE A 13 12.14 -3.62 8.37
CA ILE A 13 10.90 -4.11 7.75
C ILE A 13 10.21 -5.13 8.66
N CYS A 14 10.95 -6.07 9.24
CA CYS A 14 10.39 -7.04 10.19
C CYS A 14 9.78 -6.37 11.42
N ILE A 15 10.46 -5.37 12.00
CA ILE A 15 9.96 -4.63 13.15
C ILE A 15 8.71 -3.82 12.77
N LEU A 16 8.74 -3.08 11.67
CA LEU A 16 7.58 -2.31 11.18
C LEU A 16 6.37 -3.20 10.92
N ASN A 17 6.57 -4.38 10.33
CA ASN A 17 5.50 -5.37 10.16
C ASN A 17 4.95 -5.87 11.51
N ALA A 18 5.83 -6.18 12.47
CA ALA A 18 5.39 -6.60 13.80
C ALA A 18 4.59 -5.51 14.52
N CYS A 19 5.02 -4.25 14.42
CA CYS A 19 4.30 -3.08 14.94
C CYS A 19 2.92 -2.92 14.28
N SER A 20 2.86 -3.01 12.94
CA SER A 20 1.62 -2.99 12.16
C SER A 20 0.62 -4.05 12.62
N HIS A 21 1.07 -5.30 12.78
CA HIS A 21 0.22 -6.40 13.25
C HIS A 21 -0.23 -6.24 14.71
N SER A 22 0.52 -5.50 15.52
CA SER A 22 0.27 -5.32 16.96
C SER A 22 -0.44 -4.00 17.28
N GLY A 23 -0.70 -3.14 16.30
CA GLY A 23 -1.30 -1.81 16.53
C GLY A 23 -0.36 -0.79 17.19
N LEU A 24 0.96 -1.03 17.12
CA LEU A 24 1.99 -0.22 17.79
C LEU A 24 2.48 0.89 16.87
N LEU A 25 1.64 1.91 16.67
CA LEU A 25 1.90 2.99 15.71
C LEU A 25 3.08 3.88 16.13
N ASP A 26 3.18 4.21 17.41
CA ASP A 26 4.21 5.11 17.93
C ASP A 26 5.61 4.49 17.75
N GLU A 27 5.73 3.19 18.06
CA GLU A 27 6.95 2.42 17.83
C GLU A 27 7.28 2.31 16.35
N ALA A 28 6.27 2.10 15.48
CA ALA A 28 6.48 2.09 14.04
C ALA A 28 7.06 3.42 13.55
N TYR A 29 6.51 4.56 13.98
CA TYR A 29 7.05 5.88 13.64
C TYR A 29 8.44 6.12 14.20
N SER A 30 8.72 5.73 15.45
CA SER A 30 10.04 5.87 16.05
C SER A 30 11.10 5.16 15.21
N ILE A 31 10.87 3.88 14.91
CA ILE A 31 11.78 3.08 14.09
C ILE A 31 11.89 3.64 12.68
N PHE A 32 10.77 4.01 12.06
CA PHE A 32 10.77 4.58 10.72
C PHE A 32 11.60 5.87 10.65
N ASN A 33 11.52 6.73 11.66
CA ASN A 33 12.25 7.99 11.72
C ASN A 33 13.75 7.82 11.95
N GLU A 34 14.18 6.75 12.63
CA GLU A 34 15.60 6.41 12.82
C GLU A 34 16.30 5.99 11.50
N ILE A 35 15.53 5.53 10.50
CA ILE A 35 16.08 5.08 9.22
C ILE A 35 16.52 6.28 8.39
N SER A 36 17.84 6.47 8.25
CA SER A 36 18.44 7.61 7.55
C SER A 36 18.18 7.57 6.04
N HIS A 37 18.23 6.38 5.43
CA HIS A 37 17.97 6.15 4.02
C HIS A 37 16.81 5.17 3.88
N LYS A 38 15.63 5.69 3.56
CA LYS A 38 14.41 4.90 3.40
C LYS A 38 14.32 4.44 1.95
N THR A 39 14.41 3.13 1.74
CA THR A 39 14.21 2.50 0.43
C THR A 39 12.72 2.49 0.07
N GLU A 40 12.39 2.18 -1.19
CA GLU A 40 10.99 1.99 -1.59
C GLU A 40 10.31 0.92 -0.74
N GLN A 41 11.05 -0.13 -0.36
CA GLN A 41 10.53 -1.24 0.44
C GLN A 41 10.18 -0.81 1.88
N VAL A 42 11.04 -0.01 2.52
CA VAL A 42 10.79 0.53 3.86
C VAL A 42 9.58 1.46 3.86
N ILE A 43 9.49 2.35 2.86
CA ILE A 43 8.34 3.27 2.70
C ILE A 43 7.07 2.47 2.44
N THR A 44 7.10 1.49 1.54
CA THR A 44 5.96 0.60 1.26
C THR A 44 5.49 -0.13 2.52
N THR A 45 6.41 -0.57 3.37
CA THR A 45 6.08 -1.22 4.65
C THR A 45 5.37 -0.27 5.61
N MET A 46 5.81 0.99 5.67
CA MET A 46 5.12 2.01 6.47
C MET A 46 3.74 2.38 5.89
N VAL A 47 3.60 2.44 4.57
CA VAL A 47 2.30 2.60 3.91
C VAL A 47 1.36 1.45 4.26
N ASP A 48 1.81 0.19 4.21
CA ASP A 48 1.03 -0.98 4.63
C ASP A 48 0.61 -0.88 6.11
N CYS A 49 1.53 -0.48 6.99
CA CYS A 49 1.26 -0.25 8.41
C CYS A 49 0.11 0.75 8.62
N LEU A 50 0.24 1.96 8.06
CA LEU A 50 -0.77 3.01 8.16
C LEU A 50 -2.12 2.56 7.58
N SER A 51 -2.09 1.90 6.42
CA SER A 51 -3.30 1.45 5.74
C SER A 51 -4.06 0.36 6.52
N ARG A 52 -3.36 -0.50 7.26
CA ARG A 52 -3.97 -1.51 8.14
C ARG A 52 -4.57 -0.91 9.40
N LEU A 53 -4.02 0.21 9.87
CA LEU A 53 -4.52 0.98 11.00
C LEU A 53 -5.58 2.02 10.58
N PHE A 54 -5.99 1.98 9.32
CA PHE A 54 -7.00 2.87 8.72
C PHE A 54 -6.59 4.36 8.66
N LEU A 55 -5.28 4.63 8.73
CA LEU A 55 -4.65 5.94 8.60
C LEU A 55 -4.35 6.23 7.12
N PHE A 56 -5.43 6.32 6.33
CA PHE A 56 -5.32 6.38 4.87
C PHE A 56 -4.77 7.72 4.37
N ASP A 57 -5.07 8.81 5.06
CA ASP A 57 -4.61 10.14 4.67
C ASP A 57 -3.10 10.27 4.89
N GLU A 58 -2.60 9.73 6.00
CA GLU A 58 -1.17 9.65 6.30
C GLU A 58 -0.44 8.72 5.32
N ALA A 59 -1.07 7.59 4.96
CA ALA A 59 -0.53 6.69 3.96
C ALA A 59 -0.44 7.35 2.57
N LYS A 60 -1.47 8.10 2.16
CA LYS A 60 -1.46 8.90 0.91
C LYS A 60 -0.38 9.97 0.95
N GLN A 61 -0.28 10.72 2.05
CA GLN A 61 0.73 11.77 2.21
C GLN A 61 2.15 11.21 2.07
N LEU A 62 2.40 10.02 2.63
CA LEU A 62 3.71 9.37 2.54
C LEU A 62 4.05 8.97 1.09
N ILE A 63 3.08 8.51 0.30
CA ILE A 63 3.26 8.23 -1.13
C ILE A 63 3.56 9.53 -1.89
N GLU A 64 2.78 10.58 -1.63
CA GLU A 64 2.99 11.89 -2.26
C GLU A 64 4.36 12.48 -1.93
N ASP A 65 4.81 12.35 -0.69
CA ASP A 65 6.13 12.80 -0.26
C ASP A 65 7.26 12.03 -0.96
N TYR A 66 7.09 10.72 -1.16
CA TYR A 66 8.01 9.92 -1.95
C TYR A 66 8.04 10.35 -3.42
N GLU A 67 6.88 10.62 -4.03
CA GLU A 67 6.74 11.02 -5.43
C GLU A 67 7.27 12.43 -5.74
N LYS A 68 7.45 13.30 -4.74
CA LYS A 68 8.10 14.62 -4.94
C LYS A 68 9.53 14.52 -5.46
N CYS A 69 10.23 13.42 -5.14
CA CYS A 69 11.64 13.23 -5.48
C CYS A 69 11.92 11.96 -6.27
N ASN A 70 10.93 11.05 -6.41
CA ASN A 70 11.13 9.73 -7.00
C ASN A 70 9.99 9.39 -7.97
N ALA A 71 10.24 8.44 -8.88
CA ALA A 71 9.18 7.92 -9.74
C ALA A 71 8.13 7.16 -8.89
N PRO A 72 6.83 7.25 -9.23
CA PRO A 72 5.78 6.48 -8.56
C PRO A 72 6.13 5.00 -8.44
N TYR A 73 5.91 4.43 -7.26
CA TYR A 73 6.21 3.03 -6.99
C TYR A 73 4.94 2.23 -6.78
N SER A 74 4.67 1.31 -7.72
CA SER A 74 3.37 0.66 -7.87
C SER A 74 2.99 -0.22 -6.67
N VAL A 75 3.97 -0.76 -5.96
CA VAL A 75 3.77 -1.58 -4.76
C VAL A 75 3.22 -0.76 -3.59
N MET A 76 3.54 0.53 -3.47
CA MET A 76 2.96 1.40 -2.43
C MET A 76 1.46 1.55 -2.60
N TYR A 77 0.99 1.72 -3.84
CA TYR A 77 -0.44 1.79 -4.16
C TYR A 77 -1.15 0.46 -3.90
N MET A 78 -0.48 -0.67 -4.18
CA MET A 78 -1.02 -2.00 -3.86
C MET A 78 -1.16 -2.21 -2.34
N ALA A 79 -0.19 -1.75 -1.54
CA ALA A 79 -0.28 -1.77 -0.08
C ALA A 79 -1.45 -0.93 0.43
N LEU A 80 -1.59 0.30 -0.09
CA LEU A 80 -2.70 1.19 0.24
C LEU A 80 -4.07 0.58 -0.13
N LEU A 81 -4.20 0.02 -1.33
CA LEU A 81 -5.42 -0.67 -1.78
C LEU A 81 -5.77 -1.87 -0.89
N SER A 82 -4.76 -2.63 -0.46
CA SER A 82 -4.94 -3.79 0.41
C SER A 82 -5.46 -3.42 1.80
N GLY A 83 -5.02 -2.28 2.36
CA GLY A 83 -5.59 -1.76 3.61
C GLY A 83 -7.01 -1.21 3.42
N ALA A 84 -7.26 -0.45 2.34
CA ALA A 84 -8.58 0.10 2.02
C ALA A 84 -9.64 -0.99 1.80
N ARG A 85 -9.24 -2.16 1.30
CA ARG A 85 -10.08 -3.36 1.25
C ARG A 85 -10.62 -3.75 2.62
N ASN A 86 -9.76 -3.74 3.64
CA ASN A 86 -10.11 -4.25 4.96
C ASN A 86 -11.06 -3.30 5.72
N SER A 87 -11.06 -2.01 5.38
CA SER A 87 -11.96 -1.00 5.96
C SER A 87 -13.31 -0.88 5.27
N ARG A 88 -13.59 -1.70 4.22
CA ARG A 88 -14.80 -1.61 3.38
C ARG A 88 -15.01 -0.23 2.73
N GLN A 89 -13.96 0.57 2.56
CA GLN A 89 -14.05 1.86 1.88
C GLN A 89 -14.02 1.67 0.36
N SER A 90 -15.17 1.37 -0.23
CA SER A 90 -15.32 1.13 -1.68
C SER A 90 -14.86 2.32 -2.52
N HIS A 91 -15.26 3.54 -2.15
CA HIS A 91 -14.87 4.76 -2.86
C HIS A 91 -13.35 4.95 -2.90
N LEU A 92 -12.68 4.86 -1.75
CA LEU A 92 -11.22 4.98 -1.66
C LEU A 92 -10.53 3.91 -2.50
N SER A 93 -11.03 2.67 -2.45
CA SER A 93 -10.45 1.57 -3.22
C SER A 93 -10.57 1.78 -4.73
N GLN A 94 -11.70 2.33 -5.21
CA GLN A 94 -11.87 2.71 -6.61
C GLN A 94 -10.94 3.87 -7.02
N GLU A 95 -10.79 4.87 -6.15
CA GLU A 95 -9.90 6.02 -6.38
C GLU A 95 -8.45 5.55 -6.57
N ILE A 96 -7.96 4.70 -5.65
CA ILE A 96 -6.62 4.11 -5.72
C ILE A 96 -6.46 3.29 -7.00
N HIS A 97 -7.43 2.44 -7.34
CA HIS A 97 -7.35 1.61 -8.55
C HIS A 97 -7.31 2.44 -9.84
N LYS A 98 -8.14 3.49 -9.95
CA LYS A 98 -8.10 4.44 -11.07
C LYS A 98 -6.73 5.11 -11.17
N ARG A 99 -6.17 5.54 -10.03
CA ARG A 99 -4.84 6.14 -9.98
C ARG A 99 -3.76 5.16 -10.44
N MET A 100 -3.84 3.89 -10.02
CA MET A 100 -2.92 2.83 -10.48
C MET A 100 -2.99 2.62 -12.00
N LYS A 101 -4.19 2.62 -12.60
CA LYS A 101 -4.34 2.50 -14.07
C LYS A 101 -3.67 3.66 -14.81
N LEU A 102 -3.75 4.87 -14.27
CA LEU A 102 -3.14 6.07 -14.87
C LEU A 102 -1.60 6.06 -14.74
N LEU A 103 -1.08 5.67 -13.59
CA LEU A 103 0.36 5.72 -13.31
C LEU A 103 1.12 4.50 -13.86
N PHE A 104 0.49 3.32 -13.86
CA PHE A 104 1.15 2.05 -14.19
C PHE A 104 0.45 1.31 -15.35
N PRO A 105 0.16 1.96 -16.50
CA PRO A 105 -0.62 1.36 -17.59
C PRO A 105 0.03 0.10 -18.18
N ASN A 106 1.34 -0.06 -18.00
CA ASN A 106 2.12 -1.19 -18.51
C ASN A 106 2.26 -2.35 -17.51
N GLU A 107 1.89 -2.18 -16.24
CA GLU A 107 2.01 -3.21 -15.19
C GLU A 107 0.77 -4.10 -15.12
N LYS A 108 0.49 -4.82 -16.22
CA LYS A 108 -0.76 -5.60 -16.37
C LYS A 108 -1.03 -6.57 -15.22
N ASN A 109 -0.02 -7.31 -14.76
CA ASN A 109 -0.20 -8.28 -13.67
C ASN A 109 -0.57 -7.61 -12.34
N LEU A 110 0.00 -6.44 -12.08
CA LEU A 110 -0.33 -5.64 -10.90
C LEU A 110 -1.77 -5.12 -11.00
N LEU A 111 -2.16 -4.57 -12.15
CA LEU A 111 -3.51 -4.07 -12.38
C LEU A 111 -4.57 -5.18 -12.29
N ILE A 112 -4.28 -6.39 -12.79
CA ILE A 112 -5.14 -7.56 -12.62
C ILE A 112 -5.31 -7.89 -11.14
N SER A 113 -4.21 -7.90 -10.38
CA SER A 113 -4.23 -8.17 -8.94
C SER A 113 -5.04 -7.12 -8.18
N ALA A 114 -4.87 -5.84 -8.53
CA ALA A 114 -5.64 -4.73 -7.97
C ALA A 114 -7.14 -4.84 -8.28
N SER A 115 -7.50 -5.18 -9.52
CA SER A 115 -8.90 -5.44 -9.92
C SER A 115 -9.52 -6.61 -9.15
N VAL A 116 -8.76 -7.67 -8.86
CA VAL A 116 -9.23 -8.79 -8.04
C VAL A 116 -9.54 -8.33 -6.61
N LEU A 117 -8.67 -7.51 -6.00
CA LEU A 117 -8.92 -6.95 -4.67
C LEU A 117 -10.20 -6.10 -4.65
N LEU A 118 -10.42 -5.27 -5.67
CA LEU A 118 -11.60 -4.41 -5.78
C LEU A 118 -12.90 -5.21 -5.98
N CYS A 119 -12.88 -6.27 -6.81
CA CYS A 119 -14.02 -7.18 -6.98
C CYS A 119 -14.42 -7.84 -5.64
N ASN A 120 -13.43 -8.26 -4.84
CA ASN A 120 -13.68 -8.90 -3.56
C ASN A 120 -14.37 -7.93 -2.57
N ILE A 121 -13.98 -6.65 -2.56
CA ILE A 121 -14.65 -5.61 -1.76
C ILE A 121 -16.10 -5.45 -2.21
N SER A 122 -16.31 -5.22 -3.51
CA SER A 122 -17.65 -4.98 -4.08
C SER A 122 -18.60 -6.14 -3.81
N SER A 123 -18.10 -7.38 -3.95
CA SER A 123 -18.87 -8.59 -3.66
C SER A 123 -19.20 -8.73 -2.16
N SER A 124 -18.27 -8.36 -1.26
CA SER A 124 -18.50 -8.39 0.20
C SER A 124 -19.50 -7.35 0.70
N LEU A 125 -19.80 -6.34 -0.12
CA LEU A 125 -20.80 -5.30 0.12
C LEU A 125 -22.14 -5.58 -0.58
N GLY A 126 -22.27 -6.70 -1.31
CA GLY A 126 -23.47 -7.03 -2.08
C GLY A 126 -23.59 -6.28 -3.42
N HIS A 127 -22.57 -5.53 -3.84
CA HIS A 127 -22.54 -4.79 -5.11
C HIS A 127 -22.09 -5.70 -6.26
N HIS A 128 -22.90 -6.71 -6.58
CA HIS A 128 -22.54 -7.75 -7.55
C HIS A 128 -22.36 -7.22 -8.98
N GLU A 129 -23.13 -6.21 -9.39
CA GLU A 129 -23.01 -5.59 -10.73
C GLU A 129 -21.69 -4.82 -10.88
N GLU A 130 -21.28 -4.08 -9.85
CA GLU A 130 -20.00 -3.36 -9.81
C GLU A 130 -18.81 -4.34 -9.87
N ALA A 131 -18.89 -5.43 -9.11
CA ALA A 131 -17.87 -6.49 -9.13
C ALA A 131 -17.74 -7.13 -10.53
N GLN A 132 -18.84 -7.30 -11.25
CA GLN A 132 -18.85 -7.83 -12.61
C GLN A 132 -18.25 -6.83 -13.61
N ALA A 133 -18.58 -5.54 -13.51
CA ALA A 133 -18.01 -4.49 -14.35
C ALA A 133 -16.47 -4.43 -14.22
N ILE A 134 -15.95 -4.43 -12.99
CA ILE A 134 -14.50 -4.45 -12.72
C ILE A 134 -13.83 -5.70 -13.30
N ARG A 135 -14.55 -6.84 -13.33
CA ARG A 135 -14.02 -8.09 -13.89
C ARG A 135 -13.87 -8.05 -15.40
N LEU A 136 -14.74 -7.31 -16.08
CA LEU A 136 -14.76 -7.17 -17.55
C LEU A 136 -13.82 -6.06 -18.03
N ASP A 137 -13.43 -5.12 -17.16
CA ASP A 137 -12.53 -3.98 -17.42
C ASP A 137 -11.04 -4.28 -17.13
N ARG A 138 -10.63 -5.54 -17.26
CA ARG A 138 -9.26 -6.04 -16.97
C ARG A 138 -8.37 -6.08 -18.19
#